data_AF-A0A2K8M560-F1
#
_entry.id   AF-A0A2K8M560-F1
#
_cell.length_a   1.000
_cell.length_b   1.000
_cell.length_c   1.000
_cell.angle_alpha   90.00
_cell.angle_beta   90.00
_cell.angle_gamma   90.00
#
_symmetry.space_group_name_H-M   'P 1'
#
loop_
_entity.id
_entity.type
_entity.pdbx_description
1 polymer ?
#
loop_
_entity_poly.entity_id
_entity_poly.type
_entity_poly.pdbx_seq_one_letter_code
_entity_poly.pdbx_strand_id
1 'polypeptide(L)'
;MRKRKTLPKNFGEMLTSASLAELQAVFRRTELDARGGYGKATALGFLDCPDELIAWLAGQGLDVDAADHYGETPLWTRAQAGHSAQIPLLLSLGADIERPRAHSGTPLHGATSGQRAETVRVLLEHGANIHATIDGRPGRTPLLHGLRHTENIDIAEMAETAALLLEAGAPVTDEARDLVRRIGANFEFHRTRFSRDLLDATDAGLRELYRLFDVEPVPPRLIHDGTSPIEMPDGTWQKQHELLWELLVPSGGAAETVQGEAIRVSGKVAREILGNGGVNWDRAFRAMIDALPGYFASGTPLPDAELHEAQALAKRTRSGNGDDDELARLSELAVAWVRLNPAPLPLASPKYDR
;
A
#
# COMPACT_ATOMS: atom_id res chain seq x y z
N MET A 1 28.14 5.50 -40.51
CA MET A 1 26.81 5.97 -40.03
C MET A 1 26.84 6.11 -38.52
N ARG A 2 26.24 7.17 -37.96
CA ARG A 2 26.11 7.34 -36.51
C ARG A 2 25.18 6.27 -35.94
N LYS A 3 25.58 5.59 -34.86
CA LYS A 3 24.76 4.58 -34.17
C LYS A 3 23.53 5.25 -33.53
N ARG A 4 22.42 4.53 -33.43
CA ARG A 4 21.18 5.02 -32.78
C ARG A 4 21.31 4.93 -31.26
N LYS A 5 20.78 5.93 -30.55
CA LYS A 5 20.73 5.97 -29.07
C LYS A 5 19.55 5.21 -28.46
N THR A 6 18.69 4.64 -29.30
CA THR A 6 17.46 3.98 -28.88
C THR A 6 17.45 2.54 -29.34
N LEU A 7 16.99 1.65 -28.47
CA LEU A 7 16.70 0.26 -28.81
C LEU A 7 15.53 0.18 -29.81
N PRO A 8 15.43 -0.91 -30.61
CA PRO A 8 14.24 -1.18 -31.41
C PRO A 8 12.96 -1.13 -30.58
N LYS A 9 11.84 -0.68 -31.17
CA LYS A 9 10.56 -0.59 -30.44
C LYS A 9 10.10 -1.96 -29.92
N ASN A 10 10.36 -3.03 -30.67
CA ASN A 10 10.04 -4.41 -30.34
C ASN A 10 11.18 -5.12 -29.58
N PHE A 11 12.15 -4.41 -29.00
CA PHE A 11 13.30 -5.06 -28.35
C PHE A 11 12.87 -5.99 -27.22
N GLY A 12 11.86 -5.63 -26.42
CA GLY A 12 11.32 -6.51 -25.37
C GLY A 12 10.76 -7.83 -25.92
N GLU A 13 10.03 -7.78 -27.03
CA GLU A 13 9.55 -8.99 -27.72
C GLU A 13 10.71 -9.84 -28.25
N MET A 14 11.77 -9.20 -28.77
CA MET A 14 12.95 -9.91 -29.24
C MET A 14 13.65 -10.69 -28.13
N LEU A 15 13.64 -10.20 -26.88
CA LEU A 15 14.30 -10.89 -25.76
C LEU A 15 13.72 -12.28 -25.48
N THR A 16 12.46 -12.51 -25.82
CA THR A 16 11.77 -13.79 -25.60
C THR A 16 11.69 -14.66 -26.86
N SER A 17 11.92 -14.09 -28.05
CA SER A 17 11.72 -14.81 -29.33
C SER A 17 12.97 -14.94 -30.20
N ALA A 18 13.96 -14.05 -30.05
CA ALA A 18 15.12 -13.98 -30.93
C ALA A 18 16.31 -14.78 -30.37
N SER A 19 17.15 -15.27 -31.28
CA SER A 19 18.42 -15.89 -30.91
C SER A 19 19.41 -14.88 -30.34
N LEU A 20 20.38 -15.34 -29.56
CA LEU A 20 21.47 -14.50 -29.06
C LEU A 20 22.18 -13.73 -30.18
N ALA A 21 22.40 -14.37 -31.34
CA ALA A 21 23.04 -13.74 -32.49
C ALA A 21 22.21 -12.58 -33.07
N GLU A 22 20.89 -12.71 -33.10
CA GLU A 22 19.97 -11.65 -33.54
C GLU A 22 19.94 -10.49 -32.54
N LEU A 23 19.96 -10.79 -31.24
CA LEU A 23 20.04 -9.80 -30.17
C LEU A 23 21.37 -9.01 -30.24
N GLN A 24 22.49 -9.70 -30.40
CA GLN A 24 23.81 -9.07 -30.61
C GLN A 24 23.85 -8.22 -31.88
N ALA A 25 23.15 -8.64 -32.95
CA ALA A 25 23.10 -7.88 -34.20
C ALA A 25 22.41 -6.52 -34.05
N VAL A 26 21.54 -6.31 -33.05
CA VAL A 26 20.94 -5.00 -32.74
C VAL A 26 22.02 -3.95 -32.49
N PHE A 27 23.06 -4.31 -31.73
CA PHE A 27 24.15 -3.42 -31.31
C PHE A 27 25.18 -3.09 -32.41
N ARG A 28 25.01 -3.68 -33.60
CA ARG A 28 25.70 -3.20 -34.82
C ARG A 28 25.11 -1.86 -35.30
N ARG A 29 23.83 -1.60 -35.02
CA ARG A 29 23.07 -0.43 -35.47
C ARG A 29 22.73 0.56 -34.34
N THR A 30 22.88 0.14 -33.08
CA THR A 30 22.64 0.97 -31.89
C THR A 30 23.92 1.15 -31.09
N GLU A 31 23.97 2.20 -30.28
CA GLU A 31 24.97 2.37 -29.21
C GLU A 31 24.79 1.24 -28.18
N LEU A 32 25.85 0.93 -27.43
CA LEU A 32 25.83 -0.15 -26.45
C LEU A 32 24.89 0.19 -25.27
N ASP A 33 24.87 1.47 -24.90
CA ASP A 33 24.01 2.08 -23.88
C ASP A 33 22.66 2.59 -24.47
N ALA A 34 22.27 2.11 -25.65
CA ALA A 34 21.01 2.50 -26.25
C ALA A 34 19.82 2.16 -25.32
N ARG A 35 18.85 3.08 -25.26
CA ARG A 35 17.76 3.02 -24.28
C ARG A 35 16.41 2.67 -24.89
N GLY A 36 15.57 1.97 -24.13
CA GLY A 36 14.27 1.49 -24.58
C GLY A 36 13.24 1.32 -23.46
N GLY A 37 12.04 0.88 -23.82
CA GLY A 37 10.95 0.67 -22.86
C GLY A 37 10.41 1.96 -22.25
N TYR A 38 9.58 1.77 -21.21
CA TYR A 38 8.94 2.85 -20.47
C TYR A 38 9.96 3.66 -19.65
N GLY A 39 10.77 2.99 -18.84
CA GLY A 39 11.80 3.61 -17.99
C GLY A 39 13.04 4.13 -18.70
N LYS A 40 13.17 3.90 -20.02
CA LYS A 40 14.39 4.24 -20.78
C LYS A 40 15.64 3.54 -20.23
N ALA A 41 15.49 2.26 -19.87
CA ALA A 41 16.61 1.43 -19.46
C ALA A 41 17.50 1.04 -20.65
N THR A 42 18.77 0.70 -20.36
CA THR A 42 19.61 -0.06 -21.30
C THR A 42 19.06 -1.49 -21.44
N ALA A 43 19.65 -2.31 -22.32
CA ALA A 43 19.21 -3.70 -22.48
C ALA A 43 19.28 -4.52 -21.18
N LEU A 44 20.19 -4.18 -20.26
CA LEU A 44 20.32 -4.89 -18.97
C LEU A 44 19.13 -4.66 -18.04
N GLY A 45 18.43 -3.53 -18.15
CA GLY A 45 17.26 -3.23 -17.31
C GLY A 45 15.97 -3.95 -17.73
N PHE A 46 16.00 -4.72 -18.83
CA PHE A 46 14.89 -5.59 -19.18
C PHE A 46 15.00 -6.91 -18.40
N LEU A 47 13.90 -7.30 -17.75
CA LEU A 47 13.84 -8.52 -16.92
C LEU A 47 14.04 -9.80 -17.75
N ASP A 48 13.60 -9.80 -19.00
CA ASP A 48 13.74 -10.94 -19.92
C ASP A 48 15.10 -10.99 -20.64
N CYS A 49 16.05 -10.09 -20.29
CA CYS A 49 17.37 -10.10 -20.91
C CYS A 49 18.11 -11.40 -20.54
N PRO A 50 18.49 -12.26 -21.51
CA PRO A 50 19.08 -13.55 -21.20
C PRO A 50 20.51 -13.40 -20.70
N ASP A 51 20.94 -14.34 -19.87
CA ASP A 51 22.24 -14.33 -19.18
C ASP A 51 23.41 -14.18 -20.16
N GLU A 52 23.36 -14.84 -21.31
CA GLU A 52 24.40 -14.77 -22.33
C GLU A 52 24.49 -13.38 -22.97
N LEU A 53 23.35 -12.68 -23.12
CA LEU A 53 23.35 -11.30 -23.62
C LEU A 53 23.85 -10.34 -22.54
N ILE A 54 23.46 -10.53 -21.28
CA ILE A 54 23.95 -9.75 -20.13
C ILE A 54 25.49 -9.84 -20.07
N ALA A 55 26.03 -11.06 -20.03
CA ALA A 55 27.46 -11.31 -19.96
C ALA A 55 28.20 -10.73 -21.17
N TRP A 56 27.64 -10.90 -22.38
CA TRP A 56 28.23 -10.34 -23.59
C TRP A 56 28.28 -8.81 -23.56
N LEU A 57 27.17 -8.15 -23.21
CA LEU A 57 27.07 -6.69 -23.15
C LEU A 57 28.04 -6.08 -22.12
N ALA A 58 28.09 -6.66 -20.92
CA ALA A 58 29.03 -6.25 -19.88
C ALA A 58 30.49 -6.43 -20.36
N GLY A 59 30.80 -7.56 -21.02
CA GLY A 59 32.10 -7.80 -21.64
C GLY A 59 32.46 -6.85 -22.79
N GLN A 60 31.47 -6.21 -23.42
CA GLN A 60 31.69 -5.12 -24.39
C GLN A 60 31.86 -3.74 -23.72
N GLY A 61 31.80 -3.66 -22.39
CA GLY A 61 31.94 -2.42 -21.62
C GLY A 61 30.63 -1.68 -21.36
N LEU A 62 29.48 -2.34 -21.44
CA LEU A 62 28.23 -1.74 -20.97
C LEU A 62 28.27 -1.63 -19.45
N ASP A 63 28.00 -0.44 -18.93
CA ASP A 63 27.85 -0.22 -17.49
C ASP A 63 26.70 -1.06 -16.93
N VAL A 64 27.03 -1.99 -16.03
CA VAL A 64 26.09 -2.91 -15.36
C VAL A 64 25.17 -2.18 -14.39
N ASP A 65 25.56 -1.00 -13.91
CA ASP A 65 24.77 -0.14 -13.02
C ASP A 65 24.08 1.00 -13.77
N ALA A 66 23.98 0.91 -15.10
CA ALA A 66 23.33 1.92 -15.94
C ALA A 66 21.84 2.08 -15.56
N ALA A 67 21.57 3.08 -14.72
CA ALA A 67 20.23 3.34 -14.21
C ALA A 67 19.31 3.94 -15.29
N ASP A 68 18.03 3.58 -15.18
CA ASP A 68 16.96 4.11 -16.03
C ASP A 68 16.53 5.53 -15.58
N HIS A 69 15.46 6.07 -16.17
CA HIS A 69 14.95 7.41 -15.82
C HIS A 69 14.32 7.50 -14.43
N TYR A 70 13.97 6.37 -13.81
CA TYR A 70 13.49 6.29 -12.42
C TYR A 70 14.63 6.01 -11.43
N GLY A 71 15.88 5.92 -11.92
CA GLY A 71 17.04 5.61 -11.11
C GLY A 71 17.16 4.12 -10.77
N GLU A 72 16.47 3.25 -11.50
CA GLU A 72 16.52 1.80 -11.28
C GLU A 72 17.72 1.20 -12.01
N THR A 73 18.61 0.53 -11.27
CA THR A 73 19.67 -0.29 -11.86
C THR A 73 19.13 -1.66 -12.27
N PRO A 74 19.79 -2.37 -13.21
CA PRO A 74 19.44 -3.75 -13.55
C PRO A 74 19.33 -4.70 -12.35
N LEU A 75 20.18 -4.51 -11.33
CA LEU A 75 20.13 -5.28 -10.09
C LEU A 75 18.91 -4.89 -9.23
N TRP A 76 18.62 -3.60 -9.08
CA TRP A 76 17.48 -3.13 -8.31
C TRP A 76 16.15 -3.61 -8.92
N THR A 77 15.98 -3.51 -10.24
CA THR A 77 14.77 -3.96 -10.94
C THR A 77 14.52 -5.46 -10.73
N ARG A 78 15.57 -6.29 -10.83
CA ARG A 78 15.46 -7.74 -10.56
C ARG A 78 15.15 -8.03 -9.10
N ALA A 79 15.74 -7.26 -8.19
CA ALA A 79 15.51 -7.41 -6.77
C ALA A 79 14.03 -7.19 -6.41
N GLN A 80 13.45 -6.08 -6.86
CA GLN A 80 12.03 -5.79 -6.64
C GLN A 80 11.10 -6.79 -7.34
N ALA A 81 11.43 -7.19 -8.56
CA ALA A 81 10.62 -8.13 -9.34
C ALA A 81 10.69 -9.58 -8.84
N GLY A 82 11.68 -9.92 -8.01
CA GLY A 82 11.88 -11.29 -7.51
C GLY A 82 12.67 -12.20 -8.45
N HIS A 83 13.41 -11.64 -9.41
CA HIS A 83 14.20 -12.37 -10.39
C HIS A 83 15.56 -12.80 -9.80
N SER A 84 15.52 -13.61 -8.73
CA SER A 84 16.69 -13.99 -7.92
C SER A 84 17.78 -14.71 -8.73
N ALA A 85 17.41 -15.52 -9.73
CA ALA A 85 18.36 -16.32 -10.51
C ALA A 85 19.43 -15.50 -11.24
N GLN A 86 19.12 -14.28 -11.67
CA GLN A 86 20.04 -13.42 -12.41
C GLN A 86 20.88 -12.49 -11.51
N ILE A 87 20.59 -12.43 -10.22
CA ILE A 87 21.31 -11.57 -9.27
C ILE A 87 22.79 -11.98 -9.15
N PRO A 88 23.14 -13.26 -8.94
CA PRO A 88 24.55 -13.67 -8.85
C PRO A 88 25.34 -13.32 -10.12
N LEU A 89 24.73 -13.43 -11.30
CA LEU A 89 25.37 -13.05 -12.55
C LEU A 89 25.71 -11.55 -12.56
N LEU A 90 24.76 -10.68 -12.24
CA LEU A 90 25.01 -9.23 -12.24
C LEU A 90 26.09 -8.83 -11.22
N LEU A 91 26.06 -9.43 -10.03
CA LEU A 91 27.08 -9.22 -9.00
C LEU A 91 28.46 -9.70 -9.47
N SER A 92 28.55 -10.85 -10.15
CA SER A 92 29.80 -11.35 -10.73
C SER A 92 30.38 -10.44 -11.83
N LEU A 93 29.52 -9.66 -12.48
CA LEU A 93 29.88 -8.67 -13.50
C LEU A 93 30.17 -7.28 -12.92
N GLY A 94 30.14 -7.14 -11.59
CA GLY A 94 30.53 -5.92 -10.88
C GLY A 94 29.39 -4.96 -10.58
N ALA A 95 28.12 -5.40 -10.62
CA ALA A 95 27.01 -4.57 -10.15
C ALA A 95 27.17 -4.24 -8.66
N ASP A 96 26.94 -2.99 -8.30
CA ASP A 96 27.03 -2.54 -6.91
C ASP A 96 25.76 -2.95 -6.13
N ILE A 97 25.94 -3.89 -5.19
CA ILE A 97 24.87 -4.44 -4.34
C ILE A 97 24.20 -3.40 -3.44
N GLU A 98 24.86 -2.25 -3.21
CA GLU A 98 24.35 -1.16 -2.39
C GLU A 98 23.86 0.04 -3.22
N ARG A 99 23.89 -0.03 -4.55
CA ARG A 99 23.52 1.09 -5.43
C ARG A 99 22.03 1.45 -5.24
N PRO A 100 21.70 2.63 -4.70
CA PRO A 100 20.32 2.94 -4.36
C PRO A 100 19.53 3.43 -5.57
N ARG A 101 18.24 3.06 -5.63
CA ARG A 101 17.23 3.81 -6.38
C ARG A 101 16.80 5.01 -5.54
N ALA A 102 16.77 6.19 -6.16
CA ALA A 102 16.44 7.44 -5.47
C ALA A 102 15.17 7.31 -4.60
N HIS A 103 15.27 7.73 -3.33
CA HIS A 103 14.21 7.67 -2.31
C HIS A 103 13.60 6.29 -2.00
N SER A 104 14.08 5.22 -2.65
CA SER A 104 13.58 3.84 -2.53
C SER A 104 14.63 2.88 -1.95
N GLY A 105 15.88 3.30 -1.83
CA GLY A 105 16.93 2.54 -1.17
C GLY A 105 17.63 1.53 -2.06
N THR A 106 18.38 0.63 -1.41
CA THR A 106 19.22 -0.39 -2.03
C THR A 106 18.39 -1.53 -2.66
N PRO A 107 18.99 -2.41 -3.47
CA PRO A 107 18.34 -3.63 -3.97
C PRO A 107 17.65 -4.45 -2.87
N LEU A 108 18.23 -4.53 -1.65
CA LEU A 108 17.61 -5.21 -0.51
C LEU A 108 16.30 -4.54 -0.06
N HIS A 109 16.19 -3.20 -0.13
CA HIS A 109 14.93 -2.50 0.08
C HIS A 109 13.91 -2.87 -1.00
N GLY A 110 14.34 -2.90 -2.27
CA GLY A 110 13.50 -3.31 -3.40
C GLY A 110 12.92 -4.72 -3.20
N ALA A 111 13.78 -5.70 -2.92
CA ALA A 111 13.39 -7.09 -2.65
C ALA A 111 12.43 -7.22 -1.47
N THR A 112 12.69 -6.50 -0.38
CA THR A 112 11.83 -6.53 0.81
C THR A 112 10.47 -5.86 0.55
N SER A 113 10.45 -4.74 -0.17
CA SER A 113 9.22 -4.03 -0.52
C SER A 113 8.30 -4.77 -1.50
N GLY A 114 8.87 -5.68 -2.29
CA GLY A 114 8.12 -6.62 -3.13
C GLY A 114 7.93 -8.00 -2.50
N GLN A 115 8.29 -8.17 -1.22
CA GLN A 115 8.14 -9.41 -0.45
C GLN A 115 8.77 -10.62 -1.15
N ARG A 116 9.95 -10.42 -1.74
CA ARG A 116 10.68 -11.42 -2.53
C ARG A 116 11.65 -12.20 -1.65
N ALA A 117 11.13 -13.08 -0.80
CA ALA A 117 11.93 -13.82 0.20
C ALA A 117 13.20 -14.48 -0.38
N GLU A 118 13.09 -15.19 -1.50
CA GLU A 118 14.26 -15.81 -2.15
C GLU A 118 15.28 -14.78 -2.64
N THR A 119 14.82 -13.63 -3.12
CA THR A 119 15.72 -12.56 -3.57
C THR A 119 16.39 -11.87 -2.38
N VAL A 120 15.67 -11.68 -1.26
CA VAL A 120 16.26 -11.21 0.00
C VAL A 120 17.36 -12.16 0.47
N ARG A 121 17.11 -13.48 0.47
CA ARG A 121 18.12 -14.49 0.81
C ARG A 121 19.37 -14.35 -0.05
N VAL A 122 19.22 -14.36 -1.38
CA VAL A 122 20.35 -14.27 -2.31
C VAL A 122 21.16 -12.99 -2.09
N LEU A 123 20.50 -11.84 -1.88
CA LEU A 123 21.20 -10.58 -1.61
C LEU A 123 21.98 -10.61 -0.29
N LEU A 124 21.41 -11.18 0.77
CA LEU A 124 22.08 -11.32 2.06
C LEU A 124 23.29 -12.26 1.98
N GLU A 125 23.18 -13.37 1.25
CA GLU A 125 24.28 -14.30 1.00
C GLU A 125 25.46 -13.63 0.27
N HIS A 126 25.19 -12.62 -0.55
CA HIS A 126 26.20 -11.82 -1.25
C HIS A 126 26.65 -10.58 -0.47
N GLY A 127 26.25 -10.45 0.79
CA GLY A 127 26.75 -9.41 1.70
C GLY A 127 26.01 -8.08 1.63
N ALA A 128 24.75 -8.06 1.16
CA ALA A 128 23.93 -6.85 1.21
C ALA A 128 23.80 -6.34 2.66
N ASN A 129 23.91 -5.02 2.84
CA ASN A 129 23.85 -4.40 4.15
C ASN A 129 22.42 -4.39 4.70
N ILE A 130 22.17 -5.29 5.66
CA ILE A 130 20.91 -5.41 6.39
C ILE A 130 20.48 -4.12 7.12
N HIS A 131 21.44 -3.24 7.45
CA HIS A 131 21.22 -1.97 8.14
C HIS A 131 21.29 -0.75 7.22
N ALA A 132 21.28 -0.95 5.89
CA ALA A 132 21.22 0.15 4.95
C ALA A 132 20.00 1.05 5.26
N THR A 133 20.14 2.37 5.06
CA THR A 133 19.04 3.32 5.31
C THR A 133 18.78 4.18 4.09
N ILE A 134 17.50 4.44 3.81
CA ILE A 134 17.13 5.38 2.75
C ILE A 134 17.38 6.82 3.22
N ASP A 135 18.19 7.57 2.47
CA ASP A 135 18.56 8.97 2.74
C ASP A 135 19.15 9.20 4.15
N GLY A 136 19.80 8.17 4.73
CA GLY A 136 20.42 8.24 6.07
C GLY A 136 19.43 8.25 7.24
N ARG A 137 18.14 7.97 7.01
CA ARG A 137 17.11 8.03 8.05
C ARG A 137 16.97 6.68 8.78
N PRO A 138 17.08 6.63 10.12
CA PRO A 138 17.08 5.37 10.88
C PRO A 138 15.79 4.54 10.75
N GLY A 139 14.63 5.17 10.57
CA GLY A 139 13.33 4.49 10.37
C GLY A 139 13.08 3.99 8.94
N ARG A 140 14.13 3.88 8.10
CA ARG A 140 14.03 3.46 6.70
C ARG A 140 15.05 2.35 6.38
N THR A 141 15.08 1.32 7.22
CA THR A 141 15.81 0.06 6.95
C THR A 141 15.01 -0.85 6.01
N PRO A 142 15.61 -1.90 5.40
CA PRO A 142 14.87 -2.85 4.57
C PRO A 142 13.65 -3.43 5.27
N LEU A 143 13.80 -3.92 6.51
CA LEU A 143 12.70 -4.52 7.27
C LEU A 143 11.54 -3.55 7.51
N LEU A 144 11.83 -2.34 8.01
CA LEU A 144 10.80 -1.31 8.25
C LEU A 144 10.16 -0.83 6.94
N HIS A 145 10.94 -0.77 5.87
CA HIS A 145 10.43 -0.41 4.55
C HIS A 145 9.46 -1.47 4.02
N GLY A 146 9.78 -2.76 4.16
CA GLY A 146 8.90 -3.88 3.82
C GLY A 146 7.58 -3.84 4.57
N LEU A 147 7.64 -3.84 5.91
CA LEU A 147 6.46 -3.82 6.78
C LEU A 147 5.54 -2.61 6.53
N ARG A 148 6.10 -1.50 6.05
CA ARG A 148 5.31 -0.30 5.70
C ARG A 148 4.49 -0.50 4.42
N HIS A 149 5.02 -1.24 3.46
CA HIS A 149 4.40 -1.47 2.14
C HIS A 149 3.64 -2.80 2.05
N THR A 150 3.60 -3.60 3.13
CA THR A 150 2.81 -4.83 3.17
C THR A 150 1.32 -4.52 3.04
N GLU A 151 0.70 -5.05 1.99
CA GLU A 151 -0.76 -5.15 1.87
C GLU A 151 -1.25 -6.50 2.40
N ASN A 152 -2.57 -6.65 2.59
CA ASN A 152 -3.14 -7.88 3.16
C ASN A 152 -2.80 -9.14 2.33
N ILE A 153 -2.65 -8.98 1.02
CA ILE A 153 -2.30 -10.08 0.12
C ILE A 153 -0.85 -10.55 0.29
N ASP A 154 0.06 -9.67 0.73
CA ASP A 154 1.50 -9.97 0.83
C ASP A 154 1.92 -10.38 2.25
N ILE A 155 0.96 -10.55 3.18
CA ILE A 155 1.27 -10.82 4.59
C ILE A 155 2.05 -12.14 4.76
N ALA A 156 1.70 -13.17 3.99
CA ALA A 156 2.38 -14.47 4.07
C ALA A 156 3.84 -14.35 3.63
N GLU A 157 4.06 -13.74 2.48
CA GLU A 157 5.36 -13.48 1.87
C GLU A 157 6.20 -12.52 2.73
N MET A 158 5.56 -11.53 3.35
CA MET A 158 6.21 -10.62 4.30
C MET A 158 6.66 -11.37 5.56
N ALA A 159 5.90 -12.35 6.06
CA ALA A 159 6.32 -13.15 7.21
C ALA A 159 7.62 -13.92 6.93
N GLU A 160 7.70 -14.57 5.76
CA GLU A 160 8.92 -15.25 5.30
C GLU A 160 10.08 -14.27 5.13
N THR A 161 9.82 -13.13 4.49
CA THR A 161 10.82 -12.08 4.26
C THR A 161 11.32 -11.50 5.59
N ALA A 162 10.43 -11.26 6.55
CA ALA A 162 10.77 -10.74 7.87
C ALA A 162 11.61 -11.76 8.66
N ALA A 163 11.26 -13.04 8.63
CA ALA A 163 12.04 -14.10 9.27
C ALA A 163 13.49 -14.09 8.78
N LEU A 164 13.72 -14.05 7.46
CA LEU A 164 15.06 -13.99 6.88
C LEU A 164 15.87 -12.76 7.35
N LEU A 165 15.23 -11.59 7.39
CA LEU A 165 15.89 -10.36 7.81
C LEU A 165 16.24 -10.40 9.31
N LEU A 166 15.35 -10.94 10.15
CA LEU A 166 15.58 -11.10 11.58
C LEU A 166 16.67 -12.14 11.88
N GLU A 167 16.68 -13.27 11.15
CA GLU A 167 17.75 -14.27 11.21
C GLU A 167 19.10 -13.68 10.82
N ALA A 168 19.12 -12.77 9.85
CA ALA A 168 20.31 -12.02 9.44
C ALA A 168 20.70 -10.87 10.39
N GLY A 169 19.97 -10.68 11.49
CA GLY A 169 20.31 -9.72 12.55
C GLY A 169 19.62 -8.36 12.46
N ALA A 170 18.55 -8.21 11.67
CA ALA A 170 17.73 -7.00 11.73
C ALA A 170 17.10 -6.85 13.13
N PRO A 171 17.10 -5.65 13.73
CA PRO A 171 16.55 -5.44 15.07
C PRO A 171 15.02 -5.41 15.07
N VAL A 172 14.41 -5.99 16.10
CA VAL A 172 12.99 -5.80 16.42
C VAL A 172 12.82 -4.49 17.20
N THR A 173 12.42 -3.42 16.50
CA THR A 173 12.18 -2.10 17.10
C THR A 173 10.70 -1.91 17.47
N ASP A 174 10.39 -0.92 18.30
CA ASP A 174 9.00 -0.57 18.62
C ASP A 174 8.22 -0.11 17.37
N GLU A 175 8.89 0.60 16.46
CA GLU A 175 8.29 0.97 15.16
C GLU A 175 7.90 -0.28 14.34
N ALA A 176 8.73 -1.33 14.35
CA ALA A 176 8.39 -2.57 13.67
C ALA A 176 7.16 -3.25 14.30
N ARG A 177 7.06 -3.25 15.63
CA ARG A 177 5.89 -3.77 16.35
C ARG A 177 4.63 -2.99 16.00
N ASP A 178 4.70 -1.66 15.93
CA ASP A 178 3.57 -0.81 15.55
C ASP A 178 3.13 -1.04 14.10
N LEU A 179 4.07 -1.25 13.19
CA LEU A 179 3.77 -1.62 11.81
C LEU A 179 3.07 -2.99 11.74
N VAL A 180 3.50 -3.98 12.52
CA VAL A 180 2.83 -5.30 12.59
C VAL A 180 1.43 -5.18 13.17
N ARG A 181 1.22 -4.39 14.23
CA ARG A 181 -0.12 -4.08 14.76
C ARG A 181 -1.01 -3.44 13.69
N ARG A 182 -0.46 -2.49 12.92
CA ARG A 182 -1.18 -1.83 11.81
C ARG A 182 -1.56 -2.83 10.71
N ILE A 183 -0.64 -3.72 10.31
CA ILE A 183 -0.92 -4.79 9.33
C ILE A 183 -2.08 -5.66 9.84
N GLY A 184 -2.00 -6.09 11.09
CA GLY A 184 -3.04 -6.85 11.76
C GLY A 184 -4.40 -6.16 11.75
N ALA A 185 -4.47 -4.91 12.22
CA ALA A 185 -5.70 -4.13 12.24
C ALA A 185 -6.28 -3.93 10.83
N ASN A 186 -5.43 -3.67 9.84
CA ASN A 186 -5.87 -3.53 8.44
C ASN A 186 -6.43 -4.84 7.89
N PHE A 187 -5.80 -5.97 8.21
CA PHE A 187 -6.29 -7.28 7.82
C PHE A 187 -7.64 -7.59 8.47
N GLU A 188 -7.76 -7.42 9.79
CA GLU A 188 -9.02 -7.64 10.51
C GLU A 188 -10.15 -6.76 9.99
N PHE A 189 -9.85 -5.50 9.69
CA PHE A 189 -10.82 -4.58 9.12
C PHE A 189 -11.38 -5.09 7.80
N HIS A 190 -10.55 -5.68 6.94
CA HIS A 190 -10.94 -6.17 5.61
C HIS A 190 -11.30 -7.67 5.55
N ARG A 191 -11.11 -8.43 6.64
CA ARG A 191 -11.15 -9.89 6.67
C ARG A 191 -12.41 -10.50 6.08
N THR A 192 -13.58 -9.94 6.40
CA THR A 192 -14.88 -10.49 5.96
C THR A 192 -15.06 -10.50 4.44
N ARG A 193 -14.33 -9.65 3.73
CA ARG A 193 -14.34 -9.55 2.26
C ARG A 193 -13.05 -10.04 1.62
N PHE A 194 -12.10 -10.53 2.42
CA PHE A 194 -10.83 -11.02 1.90
C PHE A 194 -11.02 -12.32 1.11
N SER A 195 -10.12 -12.57 0.16
CA SER A 195 -10.17 -13.77 -0.68
C SER A 195 -10.10 -15.02 0.19
N ARG A 196 -11.09 -15.92 0.05
CA ARG A 196 -11.12 -17.19 0.78
C ARG A 196 -9.95 -18.10 0.42
N ASP A 197 -9.49 -18.03 -0.82
CA ASP A 197 -8.38 -18.85 -1.32
C ASP A 197 -7.04 -18.48 -0.68
N LEU A 198 -6.91 -17.23 -0.22
CA LEU A 198 -5.69 -16.71 0.41
C LEU A 198 -5.78 -16.64 1.94
N LEU A 199 -7.00 -16.75 2.50
CA LEU A 199 -7.27 -16.49 3.90
C LEU A 199 -6.40 -17.33 4.86
N ASP A 200 -6.30 -18.64 4.62
CA ASP A 200 -5.54 -19.54 5.50
C ASP A 200 -4.03 -19.21 5.50
N ALA A 201 -3.47 -18.91 4.32
CA ALA A 201 -2.07 -18.54 4.18
C ALA A 201 -1.79 -17.16 4.83
N THR A 202 -2.66 -16.18 4.60
CA THR A 202 -2.58 -14.85 5.21
C THR A 202 -2.71 -14.93 6.74
N ASP A 203 -3.63 -15.75 7.27
CA ASP A 203 -3.78 -15.99 8.70
C ASP A 203 -2.52 -16.59 9.32
N ALA A 204 -1.94 -17.59 8.67
CA ALA A 204 -0.70 -18.21 9.11
C ALA A 204 0.46 -17.20 9.09
N GLY A 205 0.59 -16.43 8.02
CA GLY A 205 1.58 -15.37 7.88
C GLY A 205 1.45 -14.29 8.96
N LEU A 206 0.21 -13.84 9.23
CA LEU A 206 -0.03 -12.83 10.25
C LEU A 206 0.31 -13.33 11.66
N ARG A 207 -0.05 -14.59 11.98
CA ARG A 207 0.35 -15.23 13.25
C ARG A 207 1.86 -15.32 13.37
N GLU A 208 2.56 -15.61 12.28
CA GLU A 208 4.00 -15.65 12.26
C GLU A 208 4.61 -14.25 12.46
N LEU A 209 4.07 -13.20 11.84
CA LEU A 209 4.48 -11.82 12.13
C LEU A 209 4.26 -11.47 13.61
N TYR A 210 3.10 -11.80 14.19
CA TYR A 210 2.89 -11.57 15.63
C TYR A 210 3.93 -12.28 16.50
N ARG A 211 4.27 -13.54 16.17
CA ARG A 211 5.30 -14.31 16.87
C ARG A 211 6.70 -13.72 16.71
N LEU A 212 7.10 -13.35 15.48
CA LEU A 212 8.42 -12.81 15.17
C LEU A 212 8.70 -11.49 15.88
N PHE A 213 7.68 -10.65 16.04
CA PHE A 213 7.82 -9.31 16.61
C PHE A 213 7.37 -9.19 18.07
N ASP A 214 6.90 -10.28 18.68
CA ASP A 214 6.33 -10.31 20.04
C ASP A 214 5.19 -9.28 20.19
N VAL A 215 4.19 -9.41 19.31
CA VAL A 215 3.01 -8.54 19.25
C VAL A 215 1.78 -9.38 19.56
N GLU A 216 0.98 -8.93 20.53
CA GLU A 216 -0.33 -9.53 20.82
C GLU A 216 -1.23 -9.46 19.57
N PRO A 217 -1.85 -10.57 19.14
CA PRO A 217 -2.73 -10.57 17.99
C PRO A 217 -3.86 -9.55 18.10
N VAL A 218 -4.09 -8.78 17.03
CA VAL A 218 -5.27 -7.92 16.94
C VAL A 218 -6.52 -8.80 16.92
N PRO A 219 -7.51 -8.55 17.80
CA PRO A 219 -8.70 -9.38 17.87
C PRO A 219 -9.55 -9.22 16.60
N PRO A 220 -10.30 -10.27 16.20
CA PRO A 220 -11.25 -10.16 15.11
C PRO A 220 -12.24 -9.04 15.33
N ARG A 221 -12.51 -8.30 14.27
CA ARG A 221 -13.45 -7.18 14.31
C ARG A 221 -14.87 -7.68 14.61
N LEU A 222 -15.49 -7.12 15.65
CA LEU A 222 -16.89 -7.34 15.96
C LEU A 222 -17.74 -6.38 15.12
N ILE A 223 -18.44 -6.91 14.12
CA ILE A 223 -19.39 -6.14 13.31
C ILE A 223 -20.78 -6.36 13.88
N HIS A 224 -21.52 -5.26 14.05
CA HIS A 224 -22.90 -5.28 14.52
C HIS A 224 -23.81 -6.09 13.57
N ASP A 225 -24.78 -6.80 14.13
CA ASP A 225 -25.70 -7.69 13.42
C ASP A 225 -26.80 -6.98 12.58
N GLY A 226 -26.69 -5.66 12.41
CA GLY A 226 -27.71 -4.82 11.77
C GLY A 226 -29.11 -4.78 12.41
N THR A 227 -29.37 -5.48 13.53
CA THR A 227 -30.73 -5.71 14.04
C THR A 227 -30.91 -5.46 15.54
N SER A 228 -29.92 -5.80 16.36
CA SER A 228 -29.93 -5.56 17.81
C SER A 228 -29.82 -4.06 18.14
N PRO A 229 -30.30 -3.60 19.31
CA PRO A 229 -30.05 -2.23 19.74
C PRO A 229 -28.55 -1.94 19.85
N ILE A 230 -28.12 -0.82 19.27
CA ILE A 230 -26.74 -0.33 19.32
C ILE A 230 -26.47 0.18 20.74
N GLU A 231 -25.52 -0.45 21.42
CA GLU A 231 -25.02 0.03 22.70
C GLU A 231 -24.06 1.20 22.47
N MET A 232 -24.39 2.35 23.05
CA MET A 232 -23.56 3.55 22.93
C MET A 232 -22.30 3.41 23.79
N PRO A 233 -21.10 3.53 23.20
CA PRO A 233 -19.87 3.45 23.98
C PRO A 233 -19.73 4.59 24.99
N ASP A 234 -19.03 4.34 26.09
CA ASP A 234 -18.68 5.39 27.05
C ASP A 234 -17.57 6.32 26.52
N GLY A 235 -17.46 7.52 27.10
CA GLY A 235 -16.37 8.46 26.82
C GLY A 235 -16.77 9.66 25.96
N THR A 236 -15.76 10.30 25.36
CA THR A 236 -15.97 11.48 24.51
C THR A 236 -16.61 11.11 23.17
N TRP A 237 -17.18 12.09 22.46
CA TRP A 237 -17.75 11.83 21.13
C TRP A 237 -16.71 11.27 20.15
N GLN A 238 -15.43 11.68 20.26
CA GLN A 238 -14.35 11.15 19.42
C GLN A 238 -14.18 9.64 19.64
N LYS A 239 -14.14 9.24 20.92
CA LYS A 239 -13.99 7.82 21.26
C LYS A 239 -15.21 7.00 20.85
N GLN A 240 -16.40 7.58 21.03
CA GLN A 240 -17.64 6.99 20.56
C GLN A 240 -17.66 6.84 19.04
N HIS A 241 -17.24 7.86 18.29
CA HIS A 241 -17.17 7.80 16.83
C HIS A 241 -16.22 6.71 16.35
N GLU A 242 -15.03 6.62 16.94
CA GLU A 242 -14.06 5.56 16.65
C GLU A 242 -14.64 4.17 16.92
N LEU A 243 -15.25 3.95 18.08
CA LEU A 243 -15.83 2.66 18.45
C LEU A 243 -17.06 2.31 17.60
N LEU A 244 -17.90 3.29 17.26
CA LEU A 244 -19.03 3.10 16.35
C LEU A 244 -18.54 2.84 14.91
N TRP A 245 -17.42 3.42 14.49
CA TRP A 245 -16.80 3.12 13.21
C TRP A 245 -16.40 1.64 13.16
N GLU A 246 -15.69 1.18 14.18
CA GLU A 246 -15.30 -0.24 14.30
C GLU A 246 -16.51 -1.17 14.40
N LEU A 247 -17.62 -0.74 15.01
CA LEU A 247 -18.79 -1.59 15.18
C LEU A 247 -19.72 -1.61 13.95
N LEU A 248 -19.92 -0.48 13.27
CA LEU A 248 -21.00 -0.30 12.30
C LEU A 248 -20.56 -0.14 10.83
N VAL A 249 -19.29 0.23 10.58
CA VAL A 249 -18.86 0.66 9.24
C VAL A 249 -18.18 -0.46 8.46
N PRO A 250 -18.77 -1.03 7.39
CA PRO A 250 -18.13 -2.11 6.66
C PRO A 250 -16.82 -1.67 5.99
N SER A 251 -15.98 -2.65 5.66
CA SER A 251 -14.66 -2.41 5.08
C SER A 251 -14.69 -1.84 3.65
N GLY A 252 -15.85 -1.90 3.00
CA GLY A 252 -16.11 -1.24 1.73
C GLY A 252 -17.61 -1.14 1.43
N GLY A 253 -17.99 -0.14 0.64
CA GLY A 253 -19.38 0.16 0.31
C GLY A 253 -20.13 0.93 1.39
N ALA A 254 -21.45 1.02 1.23
CA ALA A 254 -22.37 1.59 2.20
C ALA A 254 -22.56 0.67 3.41
N ALA A 255 -22.86 1.25 4.57
CA ALA A 255 -23.25 0.48 5.74
C ALA A 255 -24.64 -0.15 5.55
N GLU A 256 -24.95 -1.15 6.39
CA GLU A 256 -26.25 -1.83 6.36
C GLU A 256 -27.37 -0.95 6.95
N THR A 257 -27.02 -0.08 7.90
CA THR A 257 -27.95 0.74 8.66
C THR A 257 -27.69 2.23 8.44
N VAL A 258 -28.70 3.06 8.67
CA VAL A 258 -28.54 4.53 8.60
C VAL A 258 -27.53 5.02 9.64
N GLN A 259 -27.47 4.39 10.81
CA GLN A 259 -26.48 4.65 11.86
C GLN A 259 -25.05 4.40 11.40
N GLY A 260 -24.80 3.22 10.82
CA GLY A 260 -23.50 2.92 10.24
C GLY A 260 -23.15 3.88 9.12
N GLU A 261 -24.14 4.29 8.31
CA GLU A 261 -23.91 5.19 7.19
C GLU A 261 -23.61 6.63 7.63
N ALA A 262 -24.28 7.12 8.68
CA ALA A 262 -23.99 8.43 9.28
C ALA A 262 -22.56 8.50 9.83
N ILE A 263 -22.12 7.47 10.54
CA ILE A 263 -20.75 7.36 11.07
C ILE A 263 -19.74 7.21 9.92
N ARG A 264 -20.05 6.39 8.92
CA ARG A 264 -19.20 6.18 7.74
C ARG A 264 -19.02 7.46 6.93
N VAL A 265 -20.09 8.18 6.63
CA VAL A 265 -20.05 9.40 5.81
C VAL A 265 -19.28 10.50 6.53
N SER A 266 -19.61 10.78 7.79
CA SER A 266 -18.89 11.79 8.59
C SER A 266 -17.39 11.51 8.67
N GLY A 267 -17.02 10.26 8.96
CA GLY A 267 -15.60 9.86 9.04
C GLY A 267 -14.88 9.85 7.68
N LYS A 268 -15.52 9.38 6.60
CA LYS A 268 -14.92 9.38 5.25
C LYS A 268 -14.68 10.79 4.74
N VAL A 269 -15.64 11.70 4.93
CA VAL A 269 -15.50 13.10 4.52
C VAL A 269 -14.38 13.79 5.30
N ALA A 270 -14.34 13.61 6.62
CA ALA A 270 -13.27 14.15 7.46
C ALA A 270 -11.89 13.63 7.02
N ARG A 271 -11.75 12.31 6.81
CA ARG A 271 -10.49 11.70 6.38
C ARG A 271 -10.02 12.18 5.01
N GLU A 272 -10.93 12.37 4.05
CA GLU A 272 -10.55 12.86 2.72
C GLU A 272 -10.05 14.30 2.77
N ILE A 273 -10.76 15.18 3.47
CA ILE A 273 -10.41 16.60 3.50
C ILE A 273 -9.16 16.82 4.36
N LEU A 274 -9.14 16.29 5.59
CA LEU A 274 -8.04 16.54 6.53
C LEU A 274 -6.81 15.67 6.27
N GLY A 275 -7.03 14.41 5.87
CA GLY A 275 -5.94 13.45 5.65
C GLY A 275 -5.34 13.51 4.26
N ASN A 276 -6.14 13.83 3.24
CA ASN A 276 -5.72 13.80 1.84
C ASN A 276 -5.88 15.16 1.13
N GLY A 277 -6.22 16.22 1.87
CA GLY A 277 -6.37 17.58 1.31
C GLY A 277 -7.45 17.68 0.23
N GLY A 278 -8.42 16.75 0.20
CA GLY A 278 -9.45 16.70 -0.84
C GLY A 278 -8.97 16.27 -2.22
N VAL A 279 -7.79 15.65 -2.35
CA VAL A 279 -7.22 15.25 -3.66
C VAL A 279 -8.14 14.31 -4.44
N ASN A 280 -8.85 13.40 -3.76
CA ASN A 280 -9.80 12.48 -4.39
C ASN A 280 -11.24 13.02 -4.35
N TRP A 281 -11.46 14.31 -4.08
CA TRP A 281 -12.81 14.85 -3.93
C TRP A 281 -13.58 14.88 -5.27
N ASP A 282 -14.68 14.14 -5.35
CA ASP A 282 -15.43 13.91 -6.58
C ASP A 282 -16.95 14.10 -6.38
N ARG A 283 -17.74 13.64 -7.36
CA ARG A 283 -19.21 13.69 -7.29
C ARG A 283 -19.77 12.77 -6.19
N ALA A 284 -19.13 11.64 -5.91
CA ALA A 284 -19.61 10.70 -4.90
C ALA A 284 -19.44 11.29 -3.49
N PHE A 285 -18.31 11.92 -3.18
CA PHE A 285 -18.13 12.63 -1.91
C PHE A 285 -19.13 13.77 -1.72
N ARG A 286 -19.41 14.54 -2.78
CA ARG A 286 -20.45 15.58 -2.75
C ARG A 286 -21.83 14.99 -2.45
N ALA A 287 -22.15 13.85 -3.05
CA ALA A 287 -23.43 13.19 -2.79
C ALA A 287 -23.52 12.62 -1.37
N MET A 288 -22.40 12.13 -0.80
CA MET A 288 -22.34 11.68 0.59
C MET A 288 -22.61 12.83 1.56
N ILE A 289 -21.90 13.95 1.43
CA ILE A 289 -22.09 15.10 2.32
C ILE A 289 -23.47 15.75 2.16
N ASP A 290 -24.00 15.80 0.92
CA ASP A 290 -25.36 16.27 0.65
C ASP A 290 -26.44 15.38 1.32
N ALA A 291 -26.17 14.08 1.50
CA ALA A 291 -27.10 13.13 2.11
C ALA A 291 -27.08 13.15 3.66
N LEU A 292 -25.95 13.53 4.27
CA LEU A 292 -25.71 13.41 5.71
C LEU A 292 -26.78 14.09 6.59
N PRO A 293 -27.21 15.35 6.32
CA PRO A 293 -28.29 15.96 7.09
C PRO A 293 -29.63 15.22 6.98
N GLY A 294 -29.86 14.52 5.86
CA GLY A 294 -31.05 13.68 5.67
C GLY A 294 -31.06 12.47 6.60
N TYR A 295 -29.89 11.90 6.92
CA TYR A 295 -29.78 10.85 7.93
C TYR A 295 -30.13 11.39 9.32
N PHE A 296 -29.62 12.57 9.67
CA PHE A 296 -29.89 13.20 10.96
C PHE A 296 -31.35 13.62 11.16
N ALA A 297 -32.10 13.77 10.07
CA ALA A 297 -33.53 14.06 10.09
C ALA A 297 -34.42 12.79 10.16
N SER A 298 -33.84 11.60 10.09
CA SER A 298 -34.57 10.33 10.10
C SER A 298 -34.73 9.77 11.51
N GLY A 299 -35.66 8.81 11.68
CA GLY A 299 -35.95 8.20 12.99
C GLY A 299 -36.44 9.24 14.00
N THR A 300 -35.79 9.28 15.16
CA THR A 300 -35.82 10.41 16.11
C THR A 300 -34.82 11.47 15.62
N PRO A 301 -35.30 12.60 15.06
CA PRO A 301 -34.42 13.61 14.48
C PRO A 301 -33.55 14.29 15.54
N LEU A 302 -32.41 14.85 15.12
CA LEU A 302 -31.72 15.85 15.93
C LEU A 302 -32.61 17.08 16.16
N PRO A 303 -32.41 17.84 17.26
CA PRO A 303 -33.06 19.13 17.47
C PRO A 303 -32.93 20.05 16.25
N ASP A 304 -33.97 20.84 15.96
CA ASP A 304 -34.01 21.71 14.77
C ASP A 304 -32.78 22.62 14.64
N ALA A 305 -32.25 23.13 15.74
CA ALA A 305 -31.04 23.97 15.74
C ALA A 305 -29.81 23.20 15.22
N GLU A 306 -29.62 21.96 15.67
CA GLU A 306 -28.52 21.08 15.26
C GLU A 306 -28.71 20.58 13.82
N LEU A 307 -29.95 20.34 13.39
CA LEU A 307 -30.23 19.96 12.01
C LEU A 307 -29.92 21.10 11.02
N HIS A 308 -30.30 22.34 11.34
CA HIS A 308 -29.92 23.51 10.55
C HIS A 308 -28.39 23.72 10.56
N GLU A 309 -27.74 23.50 11.69
CA GLU A 309 -26.27 23.53 11.80
C GLU A 309 -25.63 22.49 10.87
N ALA A 310 -26.10 21.24 10.89
CA ALA A 310 -25.62 20.17 10.03
C ALA A 310 -25.77 20.51 8.53
N GLN A 311 -26.90 21.08 8.14
CA GLN A 311 -27.14 21.53 6.76
C GLN A 311 -26.17 22.64 6.35
N ALA A 312 -25.91 23.60 7.25
CA ALA A 312 -24.97 24.68 6.99
C ALA A 312 -23.53 24.15 6.87
N LEU A 313 -23.12 23.23 7.76
CA LEU A 313 -21.83 22.56 7.73
C LEU A 313 -21.64 21.77 6.43
N ALA A 314 -22.61 20.91 6.08
CA ALA A 314 -22.58 20.12 4.85
C ALA A 314 -22.44 21.00 3.60
N LYS A 315 -23.12 22.15 3.57
CA LYS A 315 -23.02 23.11 2.47
C LYS A 315 -21.62 23.74 2.36
N ARG A 316 -20.99 24.07 3.49
CA ARG A 316 -19.64 24.68 3.51
C ARG A 316 -18.57 23.67 3.11
N THR A 317 -18.68 22.43 3.57
CA THR A 317 -17.70 21.37 3.29
C THR A 317 -17.87 20.72 1.91
N ARG A 318 -18.98 21.02 1.22
CA ARG A 318 -19.36 20.46 -0.08
C ARG A 318 -18.30 20.56 -1.18
N SER A 319 -17.47 21.60 -1.16
CA SER A 319 -16.42 21.80 -2.18
C SER A 319 -15.19 20.91 -1.97
N GLY A 320 -15.13 20.15 -0.88
CA GLY A 320 -13.93 19.40 -0.48
C GLY A 320 -12.94 20.24 0.33
N ASN A 321 -13.42 21.37 0.87
CA ASN A 321 -12.67 22.23 1.78
C ASN A 321 -13.46 22.33 3.08
N GLY A 322 -12.80 22.21 4.22
CA GLY A 322 -13.41 22.37 5.54
C GLY A 322 -12.30 22.37 6.58
N ASP A 323 -12.52 23.09 7.67
CA ASP A 323 -11.56 23.06 8.79
C ASP A 323 -11.84 21.88 9.74
N ASP A 324 -10.89 21.67 10.66
CA ASP A 324 -10.93 20.58 11.63
C ASP A 324 -12.21 20.65 12.50
N ASP A 325 -12.62 21.85 12.91
CA ASP A 325 -13.76 22.07 13.80
C ASP A 325 -15.09 21.75 13.11
N GLU A 326 -15.25 22.15 11.84
CA GLU A 326 -16.43 21.86 11.03
C GLU A 326 -16.64 20.35 10.82
N LEU A 327 -15.55 19.63 10.52
CA LEU A 327 -15.58 18.20 10.25
C LEU A 327 -15.71 17.37 11.53
N ALA A 328 -15.08 17.83 12.61
CA ALA A 328 -15.27 17.29 13.94
C ALA A 328 -16.73 17.44 14.38
N ARG A 329 -17.35 18.61 14.16
CA ARG A 329 -18.75 18.86 14.52
C ARG A 329 -19.72 17.96 13.75
N LEU A 330 -19.49 17.71 12.46
CA LEU A 330 -20.31 16.76 11.69
C LEU A 330 -20.21 15.32 12.24
N SER A 331 -19.03 14.91 12.71
CA SER A 331 -18.82 13.60 13.34
C SER A 331 -19.49 13.53 14.72
N GLU A 332 -19.42 14.61 15.50
CA GLU A 332 -20.10 14.72 16.79
C GLU A 332 -21.63 14.63 16.63
N LEU A 333 -22.20 15.35 15.66
CA LEU A 333 -23.63 15.30 15.34
C LEU A 333 -24.07 13.89 14.91
N ALA A 334 -23.22 13.17 14.17
CA ALA A 334 -23.49 11.77 13.83
C ALA A 334 -23.58 10.88 15.08
N VAL A 335 -22.64 11.01 16.02
CA VAL A 335 -22.68 10.28 17.30
C VAL A 335 -23.92 10.64 18.12
N ALA A 336 -24.25 11.94 18.21
CA ALA A 336 -25.44 12.42 18.90
C ALA A 336 -26.72 11.83 18.30
N TRP A 337 -26.81 11.76 16.97
CA TRP A 337 -27.97 11.18 16.29
C TRP A 337 -28.08 9.67 16.50
N VAL A 338 -26.97 8.92 16.45
CA VAL A 338 -26.98 7.47 16.75
C VAL A 338 -27.47 7.21 18.17
N ARG A 339 -27.08 8.05 19.14
CA ARG A 339 -27.57 7.94 20.54
C ARG A 339 -29.09 8.07 20.66
N LEU A 340 -29.71 8.93 19.85
CA LEU A 340 -31.17 9.08 19.81
C LEU A 340 -31.88 7.91 19.08
N ASN A 341 -31.13 7.13 18.30
CA ASN A 341 -31.63 6.08 17.44
C ASN A 341 -30.88 4.75 17.67
N PRO A 342 -30.95 4.16 18.88
CA PRO A 342 -30.23 2.92 19.18
C PRO A 342 -30.79 1.72 18.39
N ALA A 343 -32.06 1.73 18.00
CA ALA A 343 -32.63 0.67 17.17
C ALA A 343 -32.20 0.85 15.70
N PRO A 344 -31.51 -0.13 15.07
CA PRO A 344 -31.05 -0.04 13.69
C PRO A 344 -32.15 0.34 12.70
N LEU A 345 -31.88 1.35 11.88
CA LEU A 345 -32.76 1.77 10.79
C LEU A 345 -32.24 1.23 9.46
N PRO A 346 -33.09 0.60 8.62
CA PRO A 346 -32.66 0.06 7.34
C PRO A 346 -32.23 1.20 6.40
N LEU A 347 -31.07 1.03 5.75
CA LEU A 347 -30.58 1.99 4.76
C LEU A 347 -31.15 1.66 3.36
N ALA A 348 -31.87 2.62 2.77
CA ALA A 348 -32.17 2.54 1.35
C ALA A 348 -30.89 2.75 0.52
N SER A 349 -30.75 2.03 -0.60
CA SER A 349 -29.56 2.11 -1.47
C SER A 349 -29.11 3.55 -1.73
N PRO A 350 -27.94 3.96 -1.22
CA PRO A 350 -27.47 5.33 -1.42
C PRO A 350 -27.22 5.65 -2.89
N LYS A 351 -27.37 6.92 -3.25
CA LYS A 351 -27.18 7.41 -4.64
C LYS A 351 -25.70 7.70 -4.98
N TYR A 352 -24.77 7.04 -4.27
CA TYR A 352 -23.33 7.22 -4.43
C TYR A 352 -22.61 5.88 -4.22
N ASP A 353 -21.45 5.73 -4.86
CA ASP A 353 -20.63 4.51 -4.90
C ASP A 353 -19.23 4.78 -4.32
N ARG A 354 -19.08 4.70 -3.00
CA ARG A 354 -17.79 4.84 -2.32
C ARG A 354 -17.64 3.99 -1.08
#